data_AF-A0AAW1BIM8-F1
#
_entry.id   AF-A0AAW1BIM8-F1
#
_cell.length_a   1.000
_cell.length_b   1.000
_cell.length_c   1.000
_cell.angle_alpha   90.00
_cell.angle_beta   90.00
_cell.angle_gamma   90.00
#
_symmetry.space_group_name_H-M   'P 1'
#
loop_
_entity.id
_entity.type
_entity.pdbx_description
1 polymer ?
#
loop_
_entity_poly.entity_id
_entity_poly.type
_entity_poly.pdbx_seq_one_letter_code
_entity_poly.pdbx_strand_id
1 'polypeptide(L)'
;MLRLQTQKSPGLTQVARKRKRRSSANCLLRKSKLVEGGFPLDEELVLLLLAVLARITAAFCATEKGKMSARVAVVTGSNKGIGLAIVRALCKQFSGDVYLTARDSERGKAAVTQLSEEGLKPLFHQLDINDLESIQTLRDFLKEKYGGLDVLVNNAGIAFKVADTTPFAVQAEVTLRTNFFATRNACTELLPLLKPNGRVVNVSSMVSVSALSKCNQDLQQKFRSDTITEEELVKLMEKFVEDTKKGVHEKEGWPSISSSNCAKLQCHGGENQHTAD
;
A
#
# COMPACT_ATOMS: atom_id res chain seq x y z
N MET A 1 16.13 3.94 7.78
CA MET A 1 16.61 2.55 7.95
C MET A 1 15.39 1.65 7.77
N LEU A 2 15.23 0.98 6.61
CA LEU A 2 14.14 0.02 6.42
C LEU A 2 14.47 -1.25 7.21
N ARG A 3 13.59 -1.69 8.12
CA ARG A 3 13.64 -3.04 8.70
C ARG A 3 12.59 -3.90 8.02
N LEU A 4 13.05 -4.96 7.35
CA LEU A 4 12.21 -6.04 6.84
C LEU A 4 12.14 -7.13 7.92
N GLN A 5 10.95 -7.47 8.40
CA GLN A 5 10.73 -8.65 9.23
C GLN A 5 10.28 -9.80 8.32
N THR A 6 11.04 -10.90 8.31
CA THR A 6 10.73 -12.12 7.55
C THR A 6 10.65 -13.31 8.49
N GLN A 7 9.51 -13.96 8.58
CA GLN A 7 9.42 -15.31 9.17
C GLN A 7 9.84 -16.37 8.16
N LYS A 8 10.68 -17.33 8.60
CA LYS A 8 11.12 -18.51 7.84
C LYS A 8 10.10 -19.64 7.97
N SER A 9 9.82 -20.32 6.87
CA SER A 9 9.07 -21.60 6.85
C SER A 9 10.02 -22.75 6.47
N PRO A 10 9.94 -23.93 7.10
CA PRO A 10 10.69 -25.11 6.68
C PRO A 10 10.02 -25.81 5.48
N GLY A 11 10.83 -26.30 4.56
CA GLY A 11 10.38 -26.96 3.33
C GLY A 11 10.23 -28.47 3.43
N LEU A 12 9.53 -29.06 2.45
CA LEU A 12 9.59 -30.42 1.86
C LEU A 12 8.26 -30.62 1.06
N THR A 13 8.03 -31.46 0.05
CA THR A 13 8.76 -32.07 -1.07
C THR A 13 7.65 -32.67 -1.97
N GLN A 14 7.79 -32.53 -3.31
CA GLN A 14 7.19 -33.26 -4.46
C GLN A 14 5.79 -33.91 -4.37
N VAL A 15 4.98 -33.77 -5.44
CA VAL A 15 4.63 -34.87 -6.39
C VAL A 15 4.14 -34.26 -7.71
N ALA A 16 4.79 -34.66 -8.81
CA ALA A 16 4.39 -34.40 -10.18
C ALA A 16 3.27 -35.37 -10.62
N ARG A 17 2.23 -34.87 -11.32
CA ARG A 17 1.41 -35.69 -12.21
C ARG A 17 1.16 -34.98 -13.54
N LYS A 18 1.82 -35.50 -14.58
CA LYS A 18 1.56 -35.23 -16.00
C LYS A 18 0.15 -35.73 -16.37
N ARG A 19 -0.66 -34.92 -17.04
CA ARG A 19 -1.71 -35.42 -17.95
C ARG A 19 -1.49 -34.85 -19.34
N LYS A 20 -1.35 -35.79 -20.28
CA LYS A 20 -1.01 -35.64 -21.69
C LYS A 20 -2.32 -35.72 -22.48
N ARG A 21 -2.65 -34.73 -23.32
CA ARG A 21 -3.53 -34.95 -24.48
C ARG A 21 -3.03 -34.15 -25.69
N ARG A 22 -2.82 -34.90 -26.78
CA ARG A 22 -2.55 -34.51 -28.17
C ARG A 22 -3.80 -33.76 -28.74
N SER A 23 -3.84 -33.06 -29.87
CA SER A 23 -2.95 -32.89 -31.03
C SER A 23 -3.47 -31.70 -31.87
N SER A 24 -2.56 -30.98 -32.55
CA SER A 24 -2.62 -30.46 -33.94
C SER A 24 -3.80 -29.56 -34.38
N ALA A 25 -3.68 -28.52 -35.22
CA ALA A 25 -2.59 -27.94 -35.99
C ALA A 25 -3.05 -26.56 -36.57
N ASN A 26 -2.08 -25.68 -36.87
CA ASN A 26 -1.88 -24.85 -38.08
C ASN A 26 -3.05 -24.69 -39.08
N CYS A 27 -3.23 -23.61 -39.84
CA CYS A 27 -2.50 -22.37 -40.13
C CYS A 27 -3.39 -21.57 -41.13
N LEU A 28 -3.16 -20.26 -41.20
CA LEU A 28 -3.60 -19.25 -42.17
C LEU A 28 -4.19 -19.73 -43.52
N LEU A 29 -5.12 -18.95 -44.10
CA LEU A 29 -4.80 -18.07 -45.25
C LEU A 29 -5.97 -17.20 -45.74
N ARG A 30 -5.66 -15.90 -45.86
CA ARG A 30 -6.15 -14.90 -46.84
C ARG A 30 -6.06 -15.49 -48.27
N LYS A 31 -6.88 -15.19 -49.29
CA LYS A 31 -7.38 -13.92 -49.88
C LYS A 31 -8.12 -14.33 -51.17
N SER A 32 -9.20 -13.64 -51.59
CA SER A 32 -9.36 -13.00 -52.94
C SER A 32 -10.82 -12.69 -53.33
N LYS A 33 -11.00 -11.52 -53.94
CA LYS A 33 -12.21 -10.95 -54.55
C LYS A 33 -12.74 -11.79 -55.73
N LEU A 34 -14.05 -11.73 -56.02
CA LEU A 34 -14.62 -11.12 -57.26
C LEU A 34 -16.14 -11.39 -57.45
N VAL A 35 -16.79 -10.39 -58.07
CA VAL A 35 -18.06 -10.36 -58.86
C VAL A 35 -19.42 -10.17 -58.16
N GLU A 36 -20.10 -9.09 -58.59
CA GLU A 36 -21.52 -8.73 -58.38
C GLU A 36 -22.46 -9.55 -59.29
N GLY A 37 -23.62 -9.98 -58.79
CA GLY A 37 -24.68 -10.56 -59.61
C GLY A 37 -25.63 -11.44 -58.78
N GLY A 38 -26.89 -11.00 -58.65
CA GLY A 38 -27.86 -11.52 -57.68
C GLY A 38 -28.36 -12.94 -57.90
N PHE A 39 -28.60 -13.62 -56.77
CA PHE A 39 -29.51 -14.75 -56.57
C PHE A 39 -30.10 -14.62 -55.16
N PRO A 40 -31.37 -14.99 -54.92
CA PRO A 40 -31.97 -14.90 -53.59
C PRO A 40 -31.35 -15.98 -52.71
N LEU A 41 -30.54 -15.60 -51.75
CA LEU A 41 -30.14 -16.50 -50.68
C LEU A 41 -31.23 -16.44 -49.61
N ASP A 42 -31.77 -17.61 -49.30
CA ASP A 42 -32.68 -17.91 -48.20
C ASP A 42 -32.39 -17.05 -46.95
N GLU A 43 -33.42 -16.41 -46.39
CA GLU A 43 -33.31 -15.62 -45.15
C GLU A 43 -32.69 -16.43 -44.00
N GLU A 44 -32.85 -17.77 -43.97
CA GLU A 44 -32.20 -18.65 -43.00
C GLU A 44 -30.66 -18.63 -43.12
N LEU A 45 -30.12 -18.48 -44.34
CA LEU A 45 -28.67 -18.49 -44.56
C LEU A 45 -28.02 -17.16 -44.11
N VAL A 46 -28.73 -16.04 -44.28
CA VAL A 46 -28.31 -14.72 -43.81
C VAL A 46 -28.40 -14.63 -42.29
N LEU A 47 -29.47 -15.18 -41.67
CA LEU A 47 -29.57 -15.29 -40.21
C LEU A 47 -28.49 -16.19 -39.62
N LEU A 48 -28.16 -17.31 -40.27
CA LEU A 48 -27.09 -18.22 -39.82
C LEU A 48 -25.71 -17.54 -39.90
N LEU A 49 -25.46 -16.74 -40.94
CA LEU A 49 -24.21 -15.99 -41.10
C LEU A 49 -24.09 -14.84 -40.08
N LEU A 50 -25.17 -14.11 -39.81
CA LEU A 50 -25.21 -13.08 -38.77
C LEU A 50 -25.09 -13.66 -37.36
N ALA A 51 -25.67 -14.83 -37.08
CA ALA A 51 -25.51 -15.53 -35.81
C ALA A 51 -24.09 -16.06 -35.59
N VAL A 52 -23.42 -16.53 -36.64
CA VAL A 52 -22.01 -16.93 -36.60
C VAL A 52 -21.08 -15.72 -36.40
N LEU A 53 -21.37 -14.59 -37.06
CA LEU A 53 -20.63 -13.34 -36.85
C LEU A 53 -20.86 -12.74 -35.45
N ALA A 54 -22.08 -12.79 -34.92
CA ALA A 54 -22.38 -12.37 -33.54
C ALA A 54 -21.68 -13.26 -32.50
N ARG A 55 -21.52 -14.57 -32.78
CA ARG A 55 -20.71 -15.49 -31.95
C ARG A 55 -19.21 -15.21 -32.03
N ILE A 56 -18.71 -14.76 -33.18
CA ILE A 56 -17.30 -14.37 -33.37
C ILE A 56 -17.00 -13.03 -32.67
N THR A 57 -17.94 -12.07 -32.65
CA THR A 57 -17.79 -10.81 -31.92
C THR A 57 -17.96 -10.99 -30.40
N ALA A 58 -18.83 -11.91 -29.95
CA ALA A 58 -18.94 -12.28 -28.54
C ALA A 58 -17.71 -13.05 -28.02
N ALA A 59 -17.03 -13.82 -28.89
CA ALA A 59 -15.78 -14.50 -28.58
C ALA A 59 -14.54 -13.58 -28.58
N PHE A 60 -14.66 -12.34 -29.05
CA PHE A 60 -13.57 -11.33 -28.99
C PHE A 60 -13.76 -10.27 -27.89
N CYS A 61 -14.91 -10.26 -27.20
CA CYS A 61 -15.16 -9.37 -26.05
C CYS A 61 -15.30 -10.11 -24.70
N ALA A 62 -15.15 -11.44 -24.66
CA ALA A 62 -15.26 -12.21 -23.42
C ALA A 62 -14.09 -13.20 -23.26
N THR A 63 -12.87 -12.67 -23.06
CA THR A 63 -11.87 -13.18 -22.09
C THR A 63 -10.52 -12.49 -22.28
N GLU A 64 -10.47 -11.18 -22.07
CA GLU A 64 -9.41 -10.60 -21.24
C GLU A 64 -10.03 -10.50 -19.83
N LYS A 65 -10.35 -11.64 -19.21
CA LYS A 65 -10.31 -11.69 -17.74
C LYS A 65 -8.83 -11.53 -17.41
N GLY A 66 -8.38 -10.28 -17.43
CA GLY A 66 -7.04 -9.89 -17.01
C GLY A 66 -6.78 -10.66 -15.74
N LYS A 67 -5.71 -11.43 -15.75
CA LYS A 67 -5.30 -12.29 -14.65
C LYS A 67 -5.22 -11.39 -13.41
N MET A 68 -6.31 -11.32 -12.65
CA MET A 68 -6.40 -10.48 -11.45
C MET A 68 -5.25 -10.92 -10.58
N SER A 69 -4.32 -10.01 -10.32
CA SER A 69 -3.17 -10.39 -9.55
C SER A 69 -3.67 -10.76 -8.15
N ALA A 70 -3.33 -11.96 -7.69
CA ALA A 70 -3.83 -12.44 -6.42
C ALA A 70 -3.22 -11.67 -5.22
N ARG A 71 -2.23 -10.81 -5.50
CA ARG A 71 -1.39 -10.15 -4.50
C ARG A 71 -1.42 -8.65 -4.66
N VAL A 72 -1.47 -7.93 -3.54
CA VAL A 72 -1.60 -6.48 -3.56
C VAL A 72 -0.62 -5.80 -2.61
N ALA A 73 0.04 -4.75 -3.09
CA ALA A 73 0.90 -3.87 -2.32
C ALA A 73 0.30 -2.46 -2.27
N VAL A 74 0.36 -1.80 -1.11
CA VAL A 74 -0.17 -0.44 -0.90
C VAL A 74 0.93 0.42 -0.31
N VAL A 75 1.13 1.61 -0.87
CA VAL A 75 2.09 2.61 -0.35
C VAL A 75 1.35 3.90 0.01
N THR A 76 1.39 4.30 1.28
CA THR A 76 0.74 5.53 1.75
C THR A 76 1.55 6.79 1.38
N GLY A 77 0.87 7.87 1.00
CA GLY A 77 1.52 9.16 0.70
C GLY A 77 2.55 9.07 -0.43
N SER A 78 2.19 8.42 -1.54
CA SER A 78 3.13 7.98 -2.58
C SER A 78 3.06 8.76 -3.89
N ASN A 79 2.38 9.91 -3.92
CA ASN A 79 2.36 10.78 -5.10
C ASN A 79 3.67 11.56 -5.36
N LYS A 80 4.64 11.51 -4.44
CA LYS A 80 5.95 12.16 -4.58
C LYS A 80 7.01 11.54 -3.67
N GLY A 81 8.26 11.97 -3.83
CA GLY A 81 9.36 11.68 -2.91
C GLY A 81 9.65 10.18 -2.77
N ILE A 82 9.94 9.75 -1.53
CA ILE A 82 10.29 8.35 -1.21
C ILE A 82 9.15 7.39 -1.57
N GLY A 83 7.90 7.74 -1.25
CA GLY A 83 6.75 6.89 -1.57
C GLY A 83 6.60 6.61 -3.07
N LEU A 84 6.81 7.62 -3.93
CA LEU A 84 6.79 7.44 -5.38
C LEU A 84 7.91 6.51 -5.86
N ALA A 85 9.11 6.65 -5.30
CA ALA A 85 10.23 5.75 -5.60
C ALA A 85 9.99 4.31 -5.13
N ILE A 86 9.32 4.13 -3.99
CA ILE A 86 8.91 2.80 -3.50
C ILE A 86 7.88 2.19 -4.46
N VAL A 87 6.85 2.93 -4.88
CA VAL A 87 5.88 2.44 -5.88
C VAL A 87 6.61 2.03 -7.16
N ARG A 88 7.52 2.87 -7.67
CA ARG A 88 8.33 2.56 -8.85
C ARG A 88 9.10 1.25 -8.69
N ALA A 89 9.74 1.03 -7.55
CA ALA A 89 10.49 -0.19 -7.27
C ALA A 89 9.57 -1.42 -7.13
N LEU A 90 8.45 -1.28 -6.44
CA LEU A 90 7.45 -2.35 -6.30
C LEU A 90 6.87 -2.73 -7.66
N CYS A 91 6.53 -1.79 -8.54
CA CYS A 91 6.05 -2.11 -9.89
C CYS A 91 7.05 -2.93 -10.72
N LYS A 92 8.36 -2.85 -10.40
CA LYS A 92 9.41 -3.61 -11.09
C LYS A 92 9.66 -5.00 -10.49
N GLN A 93 9.40 -5.18 -9.19
CA GLN A 93 9.86 -6.35 -8.44
C GLN A 93 8.72 -7.17 -7.81
N PHE A 94 7.61 -6.54 -7.49
CA PHE A 94 6.47 -7.18 -6.85
C PHE A 94 5.61 -7.89 -7.89
N SER A 95 5.36 -9.18 -7.68
CA SER A 95 4.46 -9.97 -8.52
C SER A 95 3.01 -9.78 -8.06
N GLY A 96 2.43 -8.62 -8.37
CA GLY A 96 1.08 -8.25 -7.99
C GLY A 96 0.72 -6.81 -8.34
N ASP A 97 -0.47 -6.39 -7.94
CA ASP A 97 -0.96 -5.04 -8.13
C ASP A 97 -0.33 -4.11 -7.09
N VAL A 98 0.07 -2.92 -7.52
CA VAL A 98 0.69 -1.91 -6.65
C VAL A 98 -0.18 -0.67 -6.65
N TYR A 99 -0.72 -0.34 -5.48
CA TYR A 99 -1.49 0.88 -5.25
C TYR A 99 -0.59 2.03 -4.82
N LEU A 100 -0.51 3.02 -5.69
CA LEU A 100 -0.15 4.38 -5.35
C LEU A 100 -1.36 5.01 -4.66
N THR A 101 -1.16 5.52 -3.45
CA THR A 101 -2.20 6.24 -2.71
C THR A 101 -1.78 7.65 -2.35
N ALA A 102 -2.75 8.56 -2.39
CA ALA A 102 -2.54 9.96 -2.07
C ALA A 102 -3.82 10.57 -1.52
N ARG A 103 -3.68 11.54 -0.61
CA ARG A 103 -4.83 12.28 -0.07
C ARG A 103 -5.50 13.15 -1.14
N ASP A 104 -4.69 13.65 -2.07
CA ASP A 104 -5.10 14.50 -3.18
C ASP A 104 -5.18 13.64 -4.44
N SER A 105 -6.41 13.45 -4.93
CA SER A 105 -6.69 12.59 -6.08
C SER A 105 -6.06 13.06 -7.38
N GLU A 106 -5.95 14.37 -7.59
CA GLU A 106 -5.35 14.93 -8.81
C GLU A 106 -3.85 14.66 -8.84
N ARG A 107 -3.17 14.95 -7.73
CA ARG A 107 -1.73 14.67 -7.59
C ARG A 107 -1.43 13.17 -7.64
N GLY A 108 -2.31 12.35 -7.08
CA GLY A 108 -2.20 10.89 -7.15
C GLY A 108 -2.30 10.36 -8.58
N LYS A 109 -3.32 10.81 -9.34
CA LYS A 109 -3.50 10.45 -10.75
C LYS A 109 -2.33 10.94 -11.61
N ALA A 110 -1.86 12.17 -11.40
CA ALA A 110 -0.69 12.70 -12.10
C ALA A 110 0.58 11.83 -11.87
N ALA A 111 0.78 11.37 -10.63
CA ALA A 111 1.89 10.47 -10.31
C ALA A 111 1.76 9.07 -10.95
N VAL A 112 0.52 8.56 -11.10
CA VAL A 112 0.26 7.34 -11.87
C VAL A 112 0.60 7.54 -13.35
N THR A 113 0.20 8.66 -13.95
CA THR A 113 0.56 9.00 -15.33
C THR A 113 2.07 9.04 -15.51
N GLN A 114 2.79 9.74 -14.61
CA GLN A 114 4.24 9.81 -14.63
C GLN A 114 4.89 8.41 -14.64
N LEU A 115 4.45 7.50 -13.77
CA LEU A 115 5.00 6.15 -13.74
C LEU A 115 4.56 5.30 -14.94
N SER A 116 3.40 5.59 -15.53
CA SER A 116 2.91 4.94 -16.75
C SER A 116 3.76 5.29 -17.96
N GLU A 117 4.24 6.53 -18.06
CA GLU A 117 5.21 6.97 -19.07
C GLU A 117 6.55 6.24 -18.95
N GLU A 118 6.91 5.77 -17.75
CA GLU A 118 8.07 4.89 -17.51
C GLU A 118 7.80 3.40 -17.88
N GLY A 119 6.61 3.08 -18.42
CA GLY A 119 6.21 1.71 -18.77
C GLY A 119 5.73 0.87 -17.57
N LEU A 120 5.52 1.48 -16.41
CA LEU A 120 4.99 0.82 -15.21
C LEU A 120 3.46 0.91 -15.18
N LYS A 121 2.81 0.10 -14.35
CA LYS A 121 1.34 0.05 -14.27
C LYS A 121 0.83 0.12 -12.82
N PRO A 122 1.17 1.17 -12.05
CA PRO A 122 0.58 1.34 -10.73
C PRO A 122 -0.92 1.65 -10.84
N LEU A 123 -1.69 1.16 -9.87
CA LEU A 123 -3.10 1.51 -9.70
C LEU A 123 -3.20 2.68 -8.72
N PHE A 124 -4.31 3.42 -8.79
CA PHE A 124 -4.59 4.51 -7.87
C PHE A 124 -5.75 4.17 -6.92
N HIS A 125 -5.61 4.56 -5.66
CA HIS A 125 -6.73 4.69 -4.71
C HIS A 125 -6.48 5.92 -3.83
N GLN A 126 -7.52 6.72 -3.56
CA GLN A 126 -7.39 7.86 -2.65
C GLN A 126 -7.15 7.36 -1.22
N LEU A 127 -6.27 8.04 -0.47
CA LEU A 127 -6.06 7.77 0.95
C LEU A 127 -5.50 9.02 1.65
N ASP A 128 -6.26 9.60 2.59
CA ASP A 128 -5.72 10.45 3.64
C ASP A 128 -5.69 9.67 4.96
N ILE A 129 -4.49 9.39 5.47
CA ILE A 129 -4.34 8.65 6.73
C ILE A 129 -4.87 9.42 7.95
N ASN A 130 -5.11 10.73 7.84
CA ASN A 130 -5.72 11.51 8.92
C ASN A 130 -7.25 11.43 8.92
N ASP A 131 -7.85 10.78 7.93
CA ASP A 131 -9.29 10.61 7.79
C ASP A 131 -9.63 9.12 7.94
N LEU A 132 -10.36 8.79 9.01
CA LEU A 132 -10.72 7.41 9.31
C LEU A 132 -11.62 6.81 8.23
N GLU A 133 -12.55 7.59 7.66
CA GLU A 133 -13.46 7.12 6.62
C GLU A 133 -12.69 6.81 5.33
N SER A 134 -11.68 7.63 5.00
CA SER A 134 -10.76 7.37 3.88
C SER A 134 -9.99 6.06 4.07
N ILE A 135 -9.49 5.78 5.29
CA ILE A 135 -8.83 4.49 5.61
C ILE A 135 -9.79 3.31 5.47
N GLN A 136 -11.00 3.44 6.03
CA GLN A 136 -12.02 2.37 6.00
C GLN A 136 -12.50 2.08 4.58
N THR A 137 -12.64 3.11 3.75
CA THR A 137 -12.95 2.96 2.33
C THR A 137 -11.89 2.12 1.61
N LEU A 138 -10.60 2.40 1.85
CA LEU A 138 -9.51 1.60 1.29
C LEU A 138 -9.51 0.17 1.86
N ARG A 139 -9.74 0.00 3.16
CA ARG A 139 -9.84 -1.30 3.82
C ARG A 139 -10.91 -2.17 3.14
N ASP A 140 -12.12 -1.64 2.99
CA ASP A 140 -13.25 -2.38 2.43
C ASP A 140 -13.01 -2.71 0.97
N PHE A 141 -12.44 -1.77 0.21
CA PHE A 141 -11.99 -2.00 -1.16
C PHE A 141 -10.98 -3.16 -1.27
N LEU A 142 -9.96 -3.19 -0.41
CA LEU A 142 -8.94 -4.26 -0.43
C LEU A 142 -9.52 -5.61 -0.04
N LYS A 143 -10.43 -5.62 0.95
CA LYS A 143 -11.12 -6.82 1.40
C LYS A 143 -12.00 -7.40 0.31
N GLU A 144 -12.81 -6.57 -0.35
CA GLU A 144 -13.70 -6.99 -1.43
C GLU A 144 -12.92 -7.47 -2.66
N LYS A 145 -11.91 -6.70 -3.10
CA LYS A 145 -11.21 -6.97 -4.35
C LYS A 145 -10.15 -8.06 -4.26
N TYR A 146 -9.42 -8.14 -3.14
CA TYR A 146 -8.25 -9.02 -3.00
C TYR A 146 -8.38 -10.04 -1.87
N GLY A 147 -9.45 -9.96 -1.05
CA GLY A 147 -9.59 -10.78 0.14
C GLY A 147 -8.52 -10.50 1.21
N GLY A 148 -7.81 -9.37 1.14
CA GLY A 148 -6.74 -9.02 2.06
C GLY A 148 -5.60 -8.20 1.42
N LEU A 149 -4.48 -8.11 2.11
CA LEU A 149 -3.32 -7.27 1.78
C LEU A 149 -2.00 -8.06 1.91
N ASP A 150 -1.09 -7.93 0.94
CA ASP A 150 0.20 -8.62 0.97
C ASP A 150 1.33 -7.72 1.46
N VAL A 151 1.33 -6.45 1.07
CA VAL A 151 2.38 -5.49 1.45
C VAL A 151 1.75 -4.15 1.81
N LEU A 152 2.00 -3.69 3.04
CA LEU A 152 1.67 -2.33 3.47
C LEU A 152 2.95 -1.53 3.69
N VAL A 153 3.07 -0.37 3.05
CA VAL A 153 4.14 0.58 3.33
C VAL A 153 3.55 1.87 3.87
N ASN A 154 3.66 2.06 5.19
CA ASN A 154 3.30 3.30 5.88
C ASN A 154 4.41 4.33 5.68
N ASN A 155 4.35 5.04 4.55
CA ASN A 155 5.32 6.06 4.15
C ASN A 155 4.85 7.49 4.42
N ALA A 156 3.53 7.73 4.41
CA ALA A 156 2.98 9.06 4.61
C ALA A 156 3.49 9.70 5.91
N GLY A 157 3.92 10.96 5.81
CA GLY A 157 4.40 11.73 6.94
C GLY A 157 4.67 13.18 6.57
N ILE A 158 4.70 14.03 7.59
CA ILE A 158 4.97 15.46 7.48
C ILE A 158 6.08 15.87 8.44
N ALA A 159 6.71 16.99 8.11
CA ALA A 159 7.64 17.69 8.97
C ALA A 159 7.57 19.18 8.64
N PHE A 160 7.77 20.02 9.67
CA PHE A 160 7.98 21.45 9.49
C PHE A 160 9.42 21.70 8.99
N LYS A 161 9.64 22.84 8.33
CA LYS A 161 10.99 23.25 7.92
C LYS A 161 11.80 23.64 9.16
N VAL A 162 13.14 23.55 9.07
CA VAL A 162 14.05 23.86 10.20
C VAL A 162 13.85 25.29 10.74
N ALA A 163 13.59 26.25 9.86
CA ALA A 163 13.38 27.66 10.22
C ALA A 163 11.89 28.07 10.22
N ASP A 164 10.97 27.12 10.40
CA ASP A 164 9.54 27.41 10.49
C ASP A 164 9.20 28.12 11.81
N THR A 165 8.43 29.20 11.73
CA THR A 165 8.08 30.06 12.87
C THR A 165 6.78 29.65 13.57
N THR A 166 6.12 28.59 13.11
CA THR A 166 4.93 28.03 13.77
C THR A 166 5.25 27.68 15.23
N PRO A 167 4.39 28.00 16.21
CA PRO A 167 4.64 27.66 17.62
C PRO A 167 4.94 26.17 17.82
N PHE A 168 5.94 25.84 18.65
CA PHE A 168 6.41 24.46 18.83
C PHE A 168 5.30 23.48 19.21
N ALA A 169 4.38 23.88 20.09
CA ALA A 169 3.24 23.05 20.49
C ALA A 169 2.31 22.71 19.31
N VAL A 170 2.09 23.67 18.40
CA VAL A 170 1.32 23.43 17.17
C VAL A 170 2.09 22.49 16.25
N GLN A 171 3.41 22.66 16.13
CA GLN A 171 4.22 21.73 15.36
C GLN A 171 4.17 20.31 15.94
N ALA A 172 4.19 20.16 17.28
CA ALA A 172 4.06 18.89 18.01
C ALA A 172 2.75 18.20 17.68
N GLU A 173 1.64 18.88 17.92
CA GLU A 173 0.30 18.37 17.68
C GLU A 173 0.08 17.97 16.22
N VAL A 174 0.37 18.87 15.28
CA VAL A 174 0.15 18.62 13.84
C VAL A 174 0.99 17.44 13.36
N THR A 175 2.25 17.36 13.79
CA THR A 175 3.15 16.29 13.32
C THR A 175 2.82 14.94 13.94
N LEU A 176 2.50 14.89 15.24
CA LEU A 176 2.10 13.63 15.88
C LEU A 176 0.77 13.11 15.34
N ARG A 177 -0.18 14.01 15.07
CA ARG A 177 -1.47 13.64 14.45
C ARG A 177 -1.27 12.81 13.19
N THR A 178 -0.38 13.23 12.29
CA THR A 178 -0.13 12.51 11.03
C THR A 178 0.89 11.37 11.16
N ASN A 179 2.04 11.61 11.80
CA ASN A 179 3.14 10.65 11.76
C ASN A 179 2.96 9.50 12.76
N PHE A 180 2.20 9.71 13.84
CA PHE A 180 1.95 8.69 14.86
C PHE A 180 0.50 8.22 14.83
N PHE A 181 -0.46 9.08 15.18
CA PHE A 181 -1.86 8.67 15.37
C PHE A 181 -2.52 8.18 14.08
N ALA A 182 -2.37 8.93 12.97
CA ALA A 182 -2.89 8.51 11.68
C ALA A 182 -2.22 7.24 11.14
N THR A 183 -0.91 7.08 11.37
CA THR A 183 -0.20 5.84 11.01
C THR A 183 -0.71 4.65 11.84
N ARG A 184 -0.95 4.86 13.14
CA ARG A 184 -1.58 3.90 14.03
C ARG A 184 -2.97 3.52 13.54
N ASN A 185 -3.84 4.49 13.23
CA ASN A 185 -5.18 4.23 12.72
C ASN A 185 -5.15 3.41 11.43
N ALA A 186 -4.24 3.74 10.50
CA ALA A 186 -4.03 2.94 9.30
C ALA A 186 -3.59 1.50 9.62
N CYS A 187 -2.75 1.31 10.65
CA CYS A 187 -2.39 -0.04 11.11
C CYS A 187 -3.60 -0.76 11.73
N THR A 188 -4.35 -0.12 12.62
CA THR A 188 -5.54 -0.70 13.26
C THR A 188 -6.53 -1.23 12.22
N GLU A 189 -6.75 -0.48 11.14
CA GLU A 189 -7.72 -0.86 10.11
C GLU A 189 -7.16 -1.83 9.06
N LEU A 190 -5.87 -1.75 8.70
CA LEU A 190 -5.30 -2.51 7.58
C LEU A 190 -4.50 -3.75 8.00
N LEU A 191 -3.97 -3.82 9.23
CA LEU A 191 -3.27 -5.00 9.72
C LEU A 191 -4.14 -6.26 9.77
N PRO A 192 -5.44 -6.20 10.15
CA PRO A 192 -6.31 -7.38 10.12
C PRO A 192 -6.52 -7.98 8.73
N LEU A 193 -6.19 -7.23 7.65
CA LEU A 193 -6.28 -7.71 6.27
C LEU A 193 -5.00 -8.43 5.82
N LEU A 194 -3.93 -8.39 6.62
CA LEU A 194 -2.63 -8.91 6.20
C LEU A 194 -2.69 -10.43 5.98
N LYS A 195 -2.36 -10.87 4.77
CA LYS A 195 -2.34 -12.28 4.39
C LYS A 195 -1.16 -13.02 5.02
N PRO A 196 -1.18 -14.37 5.07
CA PRO A 196 0.00 -15.16 5.40
C PRO A 196 1.20 -14.75 4.53
N ASN A 197 2.38 -14.58 5.15
CA ASN A 197 3.59 -14.04 4.53
C ASN A 197 3.53 -12.56 4.10
N GLY A 198 2.50 -11.84 4.52
CA GLY A 198 2.42 -10.40 4.30
C GLY A 198 3.56 -9.66 5.00
N ARG A 199 3.82 -8.43 4.54
CA ARG A 199 4.87 -7.56 5.07
C ARG A 199 4.33 -6.17 5.33
N VAL A 200 4.75 -5.60 6.45
CA VAL A 200 4.44 -4.22 6.82
C VAL A 200 5.75 -3.47 6.99
N VAL A 201 5.83 -2.27 6.41
CA VAL A 201 6.99 -1.39 6.49
C VAL A 201 6.53 -0.03 7.01
N ASN A 202 6.94 0.31 8.22
CA ASN A 202 6.74 1.65 8.77
C ASN A 202 7.98 2.51 8.50
N VAL A 203 7.83 3.55 7.69
CA VAL A 203 8.94 4.45 7.33
C VAL A 203 9.16 5.43 8.49
N SER A 204 10.13 5.07 9.34
CA SER A 204 10.67 5.93 10.39
C SER A 204 11.87 6.76 9.90
N SER A 205 12.59 7.42 10.80
CA SER A 205 13.74 8.28 10.50
C SER A 205 14.87 8.03 11.50
N MET A 206 16.13 8.18 11.08
CA MET A 206 17.28 8.17 12.02
C MET A 206 17.16 9.24 13.11
N VAL A 207 16.39 10.29 12.82
CA VAL A 207 16.09 11.35 13.76
C VAL A 207 15.36 10.85 15.01
N SER A 208 14.61 9.74 14.95
CA SER A 208 14.01 9.12 16.15
C SER A 208 15.07 8.61 17.11
N VAL A 209 16.18 8.06 16.60
CA VAL A 209 17.32 7.61 17.42
C VAL A 209 17.99 8.81 18.10
N SER A 210 18.15 9.92 17.38
CA SER A 210 18.67 11.17 17.96
C SER A 210 17.73 11.74 19.02
N ALA A 211 16.41 11.72 18.77
CA ALA A 211 15.41 12.13 19.74
C ALA A 211 15.48 11.30 21.02
N LEU A 212 15.50 9.98 20.87
CA LEU A 212 15.58 9.04 21.98
C LEU A 212 16.83 9.29 22.83
N SER A 213 17.99 9.53 22.21
CA SER A 213 19.23 9.82 22.95
C SER A 213 19.19 11.11 23.76
N LYS A 214 18.28 12.03 23.44
CA LYS A 214 18.09 13.32 24.12
C LYS A 214 16.95 13.31 25.14
N CYS A 215 16.14 12.25 25.17
CA CYS A 215 15.17 12.07 26.25
C CYS A 215 15.88 11.81 27.58
N ASN A 216 15.23 12.06 28.71
CA ASN A 216 15.73 11.63 30.01
C ASN A 216 15.77 10.08 30.14
N GLN A 217 16.40 9.57 31.21
CA GLN A 217 16.57 8.13 31.41
C GLN A 217 15.24 7.37 31.49
N ASP A 218 14.23 7.94 32.17
CA ASP A 218 12.91 7.30 32.33
C ASP A 218 12.19 7.12 30.98
N LEU A 219 12.14 8.17 30.16
CA LEU A 219 11.55 8.10 28.82
C LEU A 219 12.36 7.16 27.93
N GLN A 220 13.69 7.20 28.01
CA GLN A 220 14.55 6.27 27.29
C GLN A 220 14.26 4.81 27.64
N GLN A 221 14.08 4.49 28.92
CA GLN A 221 13.71 3.14 29.37
C GLN A 221 12.33 2.73 28.84
N LYS A 222 11.33 3.62 28.94
CA LYS A 222 9.98 3.34 28.42
C LYS A 222 10.00 3.05 26.91
N PHE A 223 10.68 3.88 26.11
CA PHE A 223 10.75 3.68 24.66
C PHE A 223 11.60 2.48 24.20
N ARG A 224 12.50 1.99 25.06
CA ARG A 224 13.29 0.77 24.80
C ARG A 224 12.68 -0.49 25.41
N SER A 225 11.58 -0.37 26.14
CA SER A 225 10.93 -1.51 26.76
C SER A 225 10.39 -2.46 25.70
N ASP A 226 10.73 -3.74 25.82
CA ASP A 226 10.20 -4.81 24.98
C ASP A 226 8.76 -5.20 25.37
N THR A 227 8.23 -4.65 26.47
CA THR A 227 6.90 -4.95 27.00
C THR A 227 5.95 -3.76 27.00
N ILE A 228 6.35 -2.62 26.43
CA ILE A 228 5.47 -1.44 26.34
C ILE A 228 4.23 -1.78 25.51
N THR A 229 3.05 -1.43 26.02
CA THR A 229 1.80 -1.63 25.28
C THR A 229 1.53 -0.48 24.31
N GLU A 230 0.63 -0.71 23.35
CA GLU A 230 0.18 0.35 22.44
C GLU A 230 -0.46 1.51 23.20
N GLU A 231 -1.27 1.21 24.22
CA GLU A 231 -1.95 2.20 25.06
C GLU A 231 -0.95 3.04 25.87
N GLU A 232 0.11 2.42 26.40
CA GLU A 232 1.18 3.13 27.10
C GLU A 232 1.94 4.06 26.16
N LEU A 233 2.24 3.60 24.95
CA LEU A 233 2.90 4.41 23.94
C LEU A 233 2.01 5.59 23.49
N VAL A 234 0.72 5.35 23.30
CA VAL A 234 -0.28 6.39 23.00
C VAL A 234 -0.28 7.46 24.08
N LYS A 235 -0.37 7.06 25.36
CA LYS A 235 -0.34 8.01 26.49
C LYS A 235 0.96 8.82 26.55
N LEU A 236 2.09 8.23 26.22
CA LEU A 236 3.37 8.96 26.13
C LEU A 236 3.33 10.02 25.02
N MET A 237 2.78 9.68 23.85
CA MET A 237 2.66 10.62 22.74
C MET A 237 1.67 11.75 23.03
N GLU A 238 0.55 11.45 23.70
CA GLU A 238 -0.40 12.45 24.17
C GLU A 238 0.23 13.39 25.21
N LYS A 239 0.95 12.82 26.19
CA LYS A 239 1.69 13.58 27.20
C LYS A 239 2.71 14.52 26.57
N PHE A 240 3.46 14.08 25.56
CA PHE A 240 4.38 14.98 24.85
C PHE A 240 3.66 16.21 24.29
N VAL A 241 2.54 16.01 23.57
CA VAL A 241 1.76 17.13 23.03
C VAL A 241 1.29 18.06 24.15
N GLU A 242 0.74 17.51 25.22
CA GLU A 242 0.25 18.29 26.36
C GLU A 242 1.37 19.09 27.05
N ASP A 243 2.53 18.47 27.28
CA ASP A 243 3.68 19.11 27.90
C ASP A 243 4.25 20.23 27.00
N THR A 244 4.20 20.09 25.67
CA THR A 244 4.56 21.18 24.76
C THR A 244 3.59 22.35 24.84
N LYS A 245 2.28 22.10 24.94
CA LYS A 245 1.24 23.13 25.11
C LYS A 245 1.40 23.88 26.43
N LYS A 246 1.80 23.18 27.49
CA LYS A 246 2.10 23.73 28.82
C LYS A 246 3.47 24.42 28.92
N GLY A 247 4.34 24.26 27.92
CA GLY A 247 5.70 24.81 27.94
C GLY A 247 6.65 24.11 28.92
N VAL A 248 6.33 22.89 29.35
CA VAL A 248 7.12 22.14 30.36
C VAL A 248 7.85 20.93 29.81
N HIS A 249 7.74 20.65 28.50
CA HIS A 249 8.28 19.43 27.88
C HIS A 249 9.78 19.16 28.18
N GLU A 250 10.65 20.18 28.16
CA GLU A 250 12.07 19.99 28.51
C GLU A 250 12.26 19.57 29.98
N LYS A 251 11.50 20.18 30.89
CA LYS A 251 11.51 19.84 32.32
C LYS A 251 11.01 18.40 32.55
N GLU A 252 10.04 17.97 31.77
CA GLU A 252 9.50 16.60 31.77
C GLU A 252 10.42 15.60 31.04
N GLY A 253 11.57 16.06 30.54
CA GLY A 253 12.62 15.21 29.96
C GLY A 253 12.47 14.91 28.47
N TRP A 254 11.55 15.59 27.77
CA TRP A 254 11.39 15.49 26.32
C TRP A 254 12.48 16.28 25.58
N PRO A 255 12.86 15.87 24.37
CA PRO A 255 13.86 16.57 23.61
C PRO A 255 13.26 17.83 22.94
N SER A 256 14.04 18.91 22.89
CA SER A 256 13.65 20.21 22.29
C SER A 256 13.93 20.33 20.79
N ILE A 257 14.28 19.22 20.14
CA ILE A 257 14.41 19.16 18.68
C ILE A 257 13.02 19.09 18.03
N SER A 258 12.92 19.51 16.75
CA SER A 258 11.67 19.54 15.96
C SER A 258 10.69 18.41 16.33
N SER A 259 9.43 18.75 16.57
CA SER A 259 8.33 17.83 16.89
C SER A 259 8.24 16.58 16.02
N SER A 260 8.69 16.69 14.77
CA SER A 260 8.81 15.59 13.82
C SER A 260 9.66 14.42 14.30
N ASN A 261 10.48 14.64 15.33
CA ASN A 261 11.47 13.71 15.83
C ASN A 261 10.87 12.76 16.87
N CYS A 262 10.03 13.28 17.77
CA CYS A 262 9.24 12.47 18.72
C CYS A 262 8.17 11.66 18.00
N ALA A 263 7.56 12.20 16.94
CA ALA A 263 6.52 11.53 16.16
C ALA A 263 7.01 10.25 15.42
N LYS A 264 8.33 10.06 15.33
CA LYS A 264 8.98 8.90 14.72
C LYS A 264 9.51 7.90 15.77
N LEU A 265 9.33 8.18 17.06
CA LEU A 265 9.49 7.22 18.16
C LEU A 265 8.31 6.24 18.10
N GLN A 266 8.34 5.33 17.14
CA GLN A 266 7.45 4.17 17.12
C GLN A 266 8.25 2.98 17.60
N CYS A 267 7.65 2.15 18.46
CA CYS A 267 8.30 0.95 18.96
C CYS A 267 8.82 0.11 17.81
N HIS A 268 10.07 -0.33 17.92
CA HIS A 268 10.56 -1.43 17.10
C HIS A 268 9.75 -2.65 17.52
N GLY A 269 8.79 -3.05 16.69
CA GLY A 269 7.93 -4.22 16.97
C GLY A 269 8.79 -5.42 17.34
N GLY A 270 8.75 -5.80 18.61
CA GLY A 270 9.15 -7.12 19.07
C GLY A 270 8.34 -8.18 18.33
N GLU A 271 8.95 -9.34 18.15
CA GLU A 271 8.35 -10.49 17.49
C GLU A 271 7.13 -11.00 18.28
N ASN A 272 5.96 -10.42 18.05
CA ASN A 272 4.72 -11.04 18.51
C ASN A 272 4.36 -12.18 17.56
N GLN A 273 4.80 -13.38 17.92
CA GLN A 273 4.25 -14.63 17.45
C GLN A 273 2.77 -14.71 17.89
N HIS A 274 1.86 -14.24 17.06
CA HIS A 274 0.49 -14.75 17.08
C HIS A 274 0.44 -15.96 16.15
N THR A 275 0.65 -17.14 16.73
CA THR A 275 0.15 -18.38 16.16
C THR A 275 -1.37 -18.32 16.29
N ALA A 276 -2.07 -18.19 15.17
CA ALA A 276 -3.48 -18.50 15.11
C ALA A 276 -3.62 -20.01 15.27
N ASP A 277 -4.19 -20.44 16.41
CA ASP A 277 -4.78 -21.78 16.57
C ASP A 277 -6.07 -21.90 15.74
#